data_AF-A0A2N0UWT8-F1
#
_entry.id   AF-A0A2N0UWT8-F1
#
_cell.length_a   1.000
_cell.length_b   1.000
_cell.length_c   1.000
_cell.angle_alpha   90.00
_cell.angle_beta   90.00
_cell.angle_gamma   90.00
#
_symmetry.space_group_name_H-M   'P 1'
#
loop_
_entity.id
_entity.type
_entity.pdbx_description
1 polymer ?
#
loop_
_entity_poly.entity_id
_entity_poly.type
_entity_poly.pdbx_seq_one_letter_code
_entity_poly.pdbx_strand_id
1 'polypeptide(L)'
;MKNNITELVFILDRSGSMSGLEQDTIGGFNSLIEKQRRQNGKCYVSTVLFDHETEVLHDRVELSEISKMTENDYTVRGSTALIDAIGGAIHHIGNIHKYAREEDVPEHTLFVIMTDGMENASRIYSSNKVKKMIERQKNRYGWEFLFIGANIDSVETAKHFGINSDRSVNYHADGQGTAVVFDAVSKTVCNFRKSRPLSSSWSDEIDKDYESRK
;
A
#
# COMPACT_ATOMS: atom_id res chain seq x y z
N MET A 1 12.27 4.35 -25.14
CA MET A 1 12.99 3.52 -24.14
C MET A 1 12.13 3.52 -22.89
N LYS A 2 11.97 2.37 -22.23
CA LYS A 2 11.28 2.30 -20.94
C LYS A 2 12.08 3.10 -19.90
N ASN A 3 11.42 3.95 -19.13
CA ASN A 3 12.09 4.74 -18.10
C ASN A 3 12.39 3.87 -16.86
N ASN A 4 13.08 4.43 -15.86
CA ASN A 4 13.34 3.76 -14.58
C ASN A 4 12.62 4.47 -13.42
N ILE A 5 11.42 4.98 -13.69
CA ILE A 5 10.59 5.66 -12.70
C ILE A 5 9.73 4.60 -12.01
N THR A 6 9.71 4.62 -10.68
CA THR A 6 8.80 3.83 -9.86
C THR A 6 7.78 4.74 -9.19
N GLU A 7 6.54 4.31 -9.10
CA GLU A 7 5.50 4.96 -8.30
C GLU A 7 5.00 4.00 -7.22
N LEU A 8 5.11 4.46 -5.97
CA LEU A 8 4.66 3.74 -4.78
C LEU A 8 3.43 4.42 -4.22
N VAL A 9 2.35 3.67 -4.07
CA VAL A 9 1.08 4.17 -3.54
C VAL A 9 0.74 3.40 -2.27
N PHE A 10 0.88 4.05 -1.13
CA PHE A 10 0.50 3.51 0.16
C PHE A 10 -0.94 3.89 0.47
N ILE A 11 -1.76 2.92 0.83
CA ILE A 11 -3.12 3.09 1.31
C ILE A 11 -3.16 2.53 2.72
N LEU A 12 -3.07 3.41 3.70
CA LEU A 12 -2.88 3.06 5.11
C LEU A 12 -4.14 3.35 5.90
N ASP A 13 -4.66 2.32 6.56
CA ASP A 13 -5.79 2.41 7.46
C ASP A 13 -5.39 3.19 8.71
N ARG A 14 -6.21 4.16 9.10
CA ARG A 14 -6.14 4.88 10.37
C ARG A 14 -7.49 4.86 11.08
N SER A 15 -8.28 3.82 10.85
CA SER A 15 -9.55 3.61 11.55
C SER A 15 -9.32 3.32 13.02
N GLY A 16 -10.38 3.41 13.84
CA GLY A 16 -10.28 3.21 15.28
C GLY A 16 -9.76 1.83 15.71
N SER A 17 -9.82 0.80 14.85
CA SER A 17 -9.26 -0.52 15.13
C SER A 17 -7.73 -0.52 15.24
N MET A 18 -7.06 0.39 14.52
CA MET A 18 -5.61 0.55 14.54
C MET A 18 -5.06 1.19 15.83
N SER A 19 -5.89 1.40 16.85
CA SER A 19 -5.48 2.05 18.11
C SER A 19 -4.41 1.25 18.84
N GLY A 20 -3.34 1.94 19.22
CA GLY A 20 -2.14 1.34 19.82
C GLY A 20 -1.03 1.01 18.82
N LEU A 21 -1.27 1.15 17.50
CA LEU A 21 -0.29 0.90 16.43
C LEU A 21 0.23 2.17 15.74
N GLU A 22 -0.14 3.35 16.24
CA GLU A 22 0.16 4.65 15.61
C GLU A 22 1.67 4.85 15.48
N GLN A 23 2.40 4.65 16.59
CA GLN A 23 3.85 4.82 16.63
C GLN A 23 4.57 3.81 15.75
N ASP A 24 4.11 2.56 15.75
CA ASP A 24 4.71 1.50 14.95
C ASP A 24 4.46 1.72 13.45
N THR A 25 3.28 2.20 13.08
CA THR A 25 2.93 2.54 11.70
C THR A 25 3.74 3.74 11.20
N ILE A 26 3.78 4.83 11.98
CA ILE A 26 4.58 6.03 11.67
C ILE A 26 6.07 5.67 11.56
N GLY A 27 6.60 4.96 12.55
CA GLY A 27 7.99 4.55 12.61
C GLY A 27 8.38 3.61 11.47
N GLY A 28 7.53 2.62 11.19
CA GLY A 28 7.70 1.67 10.10
C GLY A 28 7.68 2.33 8.72
N PHE A 29 6.71 3.21 8.46
CA PHE A 29 6.63 4.00 7.23
C PHE A 29 7.87 4.87 7.05
N ASN A 30 8.26 5.64 8.07
CA ASN A 30 9.43 6.51 8.01
C ASN A 30 10.73 5.71 7.77
N SER A 31 10.89 4.57 8.44
CA SER A 31 12.03 3.66 8.23
C SER A 31 12.08 3.11 6.82
N LEU A 32 10.92 2.75 6.25
CA LEU A 32 10.80 2.34 4.86
C LEU A 32 11.26 3.46 3.92
N ILE A 33 10.74 4.68 4.07
CA ILE A 33 11.11 5.83 3.24
C ILE A 33 12.63 6.09 3.29
N GLU A 34 13.23 6.07 4.48
CA GLU A 34 14.69 6.25 4.63
C GLU A 34 15.51 5.16 3.94
N LYS A 35 15.09 3.89 4.02
CA LYS A 35 15.74 2.78 3.29
C LYS A 35 15.61 2.98 1.78
N GLN A 36 14.44 3.45 1.32
CA GLN A 36 14.18 3.70 -0.09
C GLN A 36 14.98 4.88 -0.64
N ARG A 37 15.24 5.92 0.16
CA ARG A 37 16.08 7.07 -0.27
C ARG A 37 17.48 6.69 -0.69
N ARG A 38 17.99 5.57 -0.16
CA ARG A 38 19.32 5.03 -0.47
C ARG A 38 19.34 4.20 -1.76
N GLN A 39 18.18 3.94 -2.37
CA GLN A 39 18.09 3.20 -3.62
C GLN A 39 18.15 4.16 -4.82
N ASN A 40 18.81 3.71 -5.89
CA ASN A 40 18.88 4.44 -7.15
C ASN A 40 17.53 4.44 -7.90
N GLY A 41 17.39 5.38 -8.84
CA GLY A 41 16.20 5.50 -9.69
C GLY A 41 15.16 6.45 -9.11
N LYS A 42 14.41 7.11 -10.00
CA LYS A 42 13.39 8.09 -9.62
C LYS A 42 12.20 7.37 -8.99
N CYS A 43 11.71 7.88 -7.87
CA CYS A 43 10.60 7.27 -7.15
C CYS A 43 9.63 8.35 -6.70
N TYR A 44 8.37 8.19 -7.07
CA TYR A 44 7.26 8.98 -6.56
C TYR A 44 6.54 8.19 -5.47
N VAL A 45 6.11 8.89 -4.42
CA VAL A 45 5.35 8.32 -3.32
C VAL A 45 4.04 9.07 -3.17
N SER A 46 2.96 8.30 -3.18
CA SER A 46 1.65 8.75 -2.76
C SER A 46 1.27 8.01 -1.48
N THR A 47 0.73 8.74 -0.50
CA THR A 47 0.25 8.16 0.75
C THR A 47 -1.16 8.63 0.99
N VAL A 48 -2.10 7.68 0.97
CA VAL A 48 -3.51 7.88 1.28
C VAL A 48 -3.76 7.29 2.65
N LEU A 49 -4.19 8.12 3.58
CA LEU A 49 -4.69 7.69 4.88
C LEU A 49 -6.20 7.55 4.79
N PHE A 50 -6.76 6.50 5.38
CA PHE A 50 -8.20 6.34 5.34
C PHE A 50 -8.79 5.84 6.67
N ASP A 51 -9.99 6.33 6.94
CA ASP A 51 -10.90 5.87 7.97
C ASP A 51 -12.30 5.80 7.33
N HIS A 52 -13.33 6.44 7.87
CA HIS A 52 -14.59 6.70 7.17
C HIS A 52 -14.46 7.75 6.05
N GLU A 53 -13.34 8.48 6.04
CA GLU A 53 -12.93 9.43 5.01
C GLU A 53 -11.56 9.06 4.45
N THR A 54 -11.23 9.58 3.26
CA THR A 54 -9.91 9.38 2.62
C THR A 54 -9.16 10.71 2.57
N GLU A 55 -7.91 10.72 2.99
CA GLU A 55 -7.04 11.90 3.00
C GLU A 55 -5.72 11.59 2.27
N VAL A 56 -5.29 12.49 1.40
CA VAL A 56 -4.04 12.36 0.66
C VAL A 56 -2.96 13.13 1.42
N LEU A 57 -2.07 12.41 2.10
CA LEU A 57 -0.93 13.00 2.81
C LEU A 57 0.20 13.37 1.85
N HIS A 58 0.49 12.48 0.89
CA HIS A 58 1.46 12.73 -0.18
C HIS A 58 0.80 12.42 -1.52
N ASP A 59 0.93 13.33 -2.48
CA ASP A 59 0.44 13.15 -3.85
C ASP A 59 1.61 13.18 -4.84
N ARG A 60 2.09 11.99 -5.25
CA ARG A 60 3.23 11.80 -6.16
C ARG A 60 4.43 12.69 -5.82
N VAL A 61 4.74 12.81 -4.53
CA VAL A 61 5.90 13.58 -4.08
C VAL A 61 7.16 12.78 -4.37
N GLU A 62 8.23 13.43 -4.82
CA GLU A 62 9.49 12.74 -5.05
C GLU A 62 10.05 12.22 -3.71
N LEU A 63 10.57 10.99 -3.70
CA LEU A 63 11.01 10.32 -2.48
C LEU A 63 12.03 11.13 -1.64
N SER A 64 12.86 11.96 -2.29
CA SER A 64 13.79 12.86 -1.63
C SER A 64 13.10 13.98 -0.84
N GLU A 65 11.87 14.34 -1.20
CA GLU A 65 11.11 15.47 -0.65
C GLU A 65 10.04 15.05 0.37
N ILE A 66 9.81 13.73 0.55
CA ILE A 66 8.84 13.22 1.52
C ILE A 66 9.18 13.67 2.96
N SER A 67 8.29 14.43 3.58
CA SER A 67 8.44 14.74 5.00
C SER A 67 8.26 13.47 5.85
N LYS A 68 8.91 13.42 7.01
CA LYS A 68 8.61 12.35 7.98
C LYS A 68 7.15 12.48 8.40
N MET A 69 6.43 11.37 8.37
CA MET A 69 5.11 11.27 8.97
C MET A 69 5.24 11.47 10.48
N THR A 70 4.31 12.22 11.06
CA THR A 70 4.23 12.53 12.48
C THR A 70 2.85 12.18 13.04
N GLU A 71 2.69 12.27 14.36
CA GLU A 71 1.40 12.06 15.04
C GLU A 71 0.33 13.06 14.59
N ASN A 72 0.72 14.25 14.10
CA ASN A 72 -0.22 15.22 13.55
C ASN A 72 -0.77 14.78 12.19
N ASP A 73 -0.02 13.96 11.46
CA ASP A 73 -0.41 13.45 10.14
C ASP A 73 -1.22 12.17 10.29
N TYR A 74 -0.83 11.29 11.22
CA TYR A 74 -1.44 9.99 11.45
C TYR A 74 -1.99 9.90 12.88
N THR A 75 -3.32 9.96 12.99
CA THR A 75 -4.07 9.71 14.22
C THR A 75 -5.25 8.80 13.90
N VAL A 76 -5.49 7.78 14.74
CA VAL A 76 -6.58 6.84 14.52
C VAL A 76 -7.94 7.43 14.86
N ARG A 77 -8.96 7.13 14.06
CA ARG A 77 -10.33 7.62 14.28
C ARG A 77 -11.36 6.88 13.44
N GLY A 78 -12.62 6.98 13.83
CA GLY A 78 -13.73 6.59 12.96
C GLY A 78 -13.75 5.11 12.57
N SER A 79 -14.34 4.83 11.41
CA SER A 79 -14.58 3.49 10.90
C SER A 79 -13.78 3.24 9.60
N THR A 80 -14.13 2.24 8.77
CA THR A 80 -13.23 1.75 7.70
C THR A 80 -13.90 1.82 6.32
N ALA A 81 -13.48 2.77 5.48
CA ALA A 81 -13.90 2.96 4.08
C ALA A 81 -12.81 2.52 3.09
N LEU A 82 -12.38 1.26 3.25
CA LEU A 82 -11.32 0.60 2.45
C LEU A 82 -11.62 0.60 0.94
N ILE A 83 -12.85 0.29 0.55
CA ILE A 83 -13.23 0.21 -0.87
C ILE A 83 -13.13 1.59 -1.53
N ASP A 84 -13.55 2.64 -0.83
CA ASP A 84 -13.44 4.02 -1.33
C ASP A 84 -11.99 4.49 -1.40
N ALA A 85 -11.16 4.13 -0.42
CA ALA A 85 -9.73 4.42 -0.42
C ALA A 85 -9.02 3.79 -1.63
N ILE A 86 -9.24 2.49 -1.88
CA ILE A 86 -8.64 1.78 -3.02
C ILE A 86 -9.16 2.34 -4.34
N GLY A 87 -10.48 2.49 -4.48
CA GLY A 87 -11.11 3.00 -5.70
C GLY A 87 -10.66 4.42 -6.04
N GLY A 88 -10.62 5.29 -5.03
CA GLY A 88 -10.15 6.67 -5.15
C GLY A 88 -8.69 6.75 -5.58
N ALA A 89 -7.80 6.01 -4.93
CA ALA A 89 -6.37 6.00 -5.26
C ALA A 89 -6.11 5.48 -6.69
N ILE A 90 -6.75 4.38 -7.10
CA ILE A 90 -6.60 3.85 -8.47
C ILE A 90 -7.10 4.86 -9.50
N HIS A 91 -8.24 5.50 -9.23
CA HIS A 91 -8.79 6.50 -10.14
C HIS A 91 -7.85 7.70 -10.28
N HIS A 92 -7.35 8.24 -9.16
CA HIS A 92 -6.46 9.39 -9.13
C HIS A 92 -5.16 9.14 -9.89
N ILE A 93 -4.43 8.08 -9.53
CA ILE A 93 -3.14 7.74 -10.15
C ILE A 93 -3.32 7.39 -11.63
N GLY A 94 -4.39 6.66 -11.96
CA GLY A 94 -4.67 6.28 -13.34
C GLY A 94 -5.04 7.49 -14.21
N ASN A 95 -5.69 8.49 -13.63
CA ASN A 95 -5.98 9.74 -14.31
C ASN A 95 -4.71 10.55 -14.57
N ILE A 96 -3.79 10.61 -13.59
CA ILE A 96 -2.50 11.28 -13.77
C ILE A 96 -1.69 10.62 -14.88
N HIS A 97 -1.55 9.28 -14.86
CA HIS A 97 -0.82 8.54 -15.90
C HIS A 97 -1.41 8.75 -17.29
N LYS A 98 -2.75 8.83 -17.40
CA LYS A 98 -3.44 9.06 -18.67
C LYS A 98 -3.07 10.39 -19.34
N TYR A 99 -2.81 11.44 -18.54
CA TYR A 99 -2.51 12.78 -19.04
C TYR A 99 -1.02 13.15 -18.96
N ALA A 100 -0.19 12.30 -18.36
CA ALA A 100 1.25 12.44 -18.37
C ALA A 100 1.83 12.19 -19.77
N ARG A 101 2.99 12.78 -20.03
CA ARG A 101 3.78 12.43 -21.22
C ARG A 101 4.27 10.98 -21.09
N GLU A 102 4.41 10.28 -22.20
CA GLU A 102 4.78 8.85 -22.21
C GLU A 102 6.09 8.59 -21.44
N GLU A 103 7.06 9.50 -21.55
CA GLU A 103 8.34 9.43 -20.83
C GLU A 103 8.23 9.64 -19.31
N ASP A 104 7.15 10.27 -18.85
CA ASP A 104 6.88 10.58 -17.44
C ASP A 104 5.96 9.56 -16.75
N VAL A 105 5.32 8.67 -17.52
CA VAL A 105 4.52 7.55 -16.97
C VAL A 105 5.47 6.54 -16.34
N PRO A 106 5.34 6.22 -15.04
CA PRO A 106 6.23 5.26 -14.39
C PRO A 106 6.21 3.90 -15.05
N GLU A 107 7.39 3.34 -15.29
CA GLU A 107 7.54 1.96 -15.75
C GLU A 107 6.99 0.96 -14.72
N HIS A 108 7.15 1.26 -13.43
CA HIS A 108 6.75 0.38 -12.34
C HIS A 108 5.80 1.09 -11.39
N THR A 109 4.61 0.52 -11.14
CA THR A 109 3.63 1.08 -10.19
C THR A 109 3.20 0.01 -9.19
N LEU A 110 3.38 0.29 -7.90
CA LEU A 110 3.06 -0.64 -6.81
C LEU A 110 2.14 0.03 -5.78
N PHE A 111 1.02 -0.63 -5.53
CA PHE A 111 0.09 -0.29 -4.46
C PHE A 111 0.34 -1.18 -3.25
N VAL A 112 0.47 -0.58 -2.07
CA VAL A 112 0.58 -1.27 -0.79
C VAL A 112 -0.62 -0.87 0.05
N ILE A 113 -1.51 -1.81 0.28
CA ILE A 113 -2.76 -1.62 1.04
C ILE A 113 -2.56 -2.29 2.39
N MET A 114 -2.71 -1.54 3.48
CA MET A 114 -2.56 -2.04 4.84
C MET A 114 -3.78 -1.65 5.67
N THR A 115 -4.41 -2.64 6.32
CA THR A 115 -5.63 -2.45 7.11
C THR A 115 -5.75 -3.52 8.19
N ASP A 116 -6.42 -3.22 9.31
CA ASP A 116 -6.81 -4.22 10.30
C ASP A 116 -8.34 -4.31 10.48
N GLY A 117 -9.07 -3.49 9.72
CA GLY A 117 -10.51 -3.30 9.83
C GLY A 117 -11.27 -3.94 8.68
N MET A 118 -12.45 -4.46 8.98
CA MET A 118 -13.41 -4.85 7.95
C MET A 118 -14.11 -3.62 7.38
N GLU A 119 -14.23 -3.55 6.05
CA GLU A 119 -15.01 -2.55 5.34
C GLU A 119 -16.42 -2.36 5.94
N ASN A 120 -16.77 -1.11 6.26
CA ASN A 120 -18.07 -0.78 6.87
C ASN A 120 -18.59 0.65 6.57
N ALA A 121 -17.89 1.46 5.77
CA ALA A 121 -18.20 2.88 5.62
C ALA A 121 -18.14 3.44 4.19
N SER A 122 -17.64 2.68 3.22
CA SER A 122 -17.55 3.10 1.81
C SER A 122 -18.92 3.33 1.18
N ARG A 123 -19.01 4.35 0.32
CA ARG A 123 -20.23 4.82 -0.34
C ARG A 123 -20.06 5.11 -1.83
N ILE A 124 -18.85 5.31 -2.32
CA ILE A 124 -18.58 5.77 -3.70
C ILE A 124 -18.34 4.59 -4.64
N TYR A 125 -17.60 3.59 -4.18
CA TYR A 125 -17.22 2.41 -4.93
C TYR A 125 -17.81 1.14 -4.31
N SER A 126 -18.00 0.13 -5.16
CA SER A 126 -18.34 -1.22 -4.72
C SER A 126 -17.13 -2.14 -4.89
N SER A 127 -17.07 -3.22 -4.10
CA SER A 127 -15.98 -4.22 -4.20
C SER A 127 -15.82 -4.76 -5.63
N ASN A 128 -16.94 -5.10 -6.29
CA ASN A 128 -16.94 -5.53 -7.70
C ASN A 128 -16.38 -4.47 -8.67
N LYS A 129 -16.63 -3.19 -8.42
CA LYS A 129 -16.08 -2.10 -9.24
C LYS A 129 -14.58 -1.96 -9.01
N VAL A 130 -14.14 -1.96 -7.76
CA VAL A 130 -12.71 -1.94 -7.39
C VAL A 130 -11.96 -3.13 -7.99
N LYS A 131 -12.53 -4.35 -7.93
CA LYS A 131 -11.97 -5.53 -8.57
C LYS A 131 -11.70 -5.34 -10.06
N LYS A 132 -12.71 -4.86 -10.80
CA LYS A 132 -12.56 -4.57 -12.23
C LYS A 132 -11.51 -3.49 -12.50
N MET A 133 -11.38 -2.51 -11.60
CA MET A 133 -10.36 -1.47 -11.71
C MET A 133 -8.96 -2.08 -11.53
N ILE A 134 -8.72 -2.87 -10.47
CA ILE A 134 -7.46 -3.56 -10.21
C ILE A 134 -7.09 -4.49 -11.38
N GLU A 135 -8.01 -5.37 -11.81
CA GLU A 135 -7.77 -6.28 -12.92
C GLU A 135 -7.41 -5.55 -14.21
N ARG A 136 -8.09 -4.43 -14.50
CA ARG A 136 -7.75 -3.59 -15.65
C ARG A 136 -6.34 -3.01 -15.53
N GLN A 137 -5.98 -2.48 -14.36
CA GLN A 137 -4.67 -1.85 -14.19
C GLN A 137 -3.52 -2.86 -14.25
N LYS A 138 -3.69 -4.04 -13.63
CA LYS A 138 -2.76 -5.17 -13.74
C LYS A 138 -2.56 -5.58 -15.20
N ASN A 139 -3.66 -5.85 -15.91
CA ASN A 139 -3.60 -6.43 -17.26
C ASN A 139 -3.12 -5.43 -18.34
N ARG A 140 -3.45 -4.14 -18.20
CA ARG A 140 -3.10 -3.14 -19.22
C ARG A 140 -1.81 -2.40 -18.95
N TYR A 141 -1.48 -2.17 -17.69
CA TYR A 141 -0.37 -1.28 -17.31
C TYR A 141 0.64 -1.96 -16.37
N GLY A 142 0.44 -3.25 -16.05
CA GLY A 142 1.38 -3.99 -15.21
C GLY A 142 1.45 -3.50 -13.76
N TRP A 143 0.40 -2.82 -13.27
CA TRP A 143 0.37 -2.38 -11.89
C TRP A 143 0.33 -3.57 -10.94
N GLU A 144 1.04 -3.45 -9.82
CA GLU A 144 1.12 -4.47 -8.79
C GLU A 144 0.43 -4.00 -7.52
N PHE A 145 -0.16 -4.94 -6.77
CA PHE A 145 -0.94 -4.65 -5.58
C PHE A 145 -0.56 -5.64 -4.49
N LEU A 146 -0.18 -5.14 -3.32
CA LEU A 146 0.04 -5.92 -2.10
C LEU A 146 -1.07 -5.59 -1.11
N PHE A 147 -1.67 -6.62 -0.52
CA PHE A 147 -2.72 -6.48 0.47
C PHE A 147 -2.25 -7.09 1.80
N ILE A 148 -2.08 -6.26 2.81
CA ILE A 148 -1.60 -6.66 4.13
C ILE A 148 -2.73 -6.42 5.11
N GLY A 149 -3.27 -7.48 5.70
CA GLY A 149 -4.35 -7.35 6.66
C GLY A 149 -4.01 -7.94 8.03
N ALA A 150 -4.56 -7.36 9.08
CA ALA A 150 -4.57 -7.95 10.42
C ALA A 150 -6.00 -8.19 10.87
N ASN A 151 -6.21 -9.15 11.76
CA ASN A 151 -7.52 -9.45 12.38
C ASN A 151 -8.66 -9.77 11.38
N ILE A 152 -8.33 -9.98 10.10
CA ILE A 152 -9.23 -10.32 9.00
C ILE A 152 -8.64 -11.48 8.20
N ASP A 153 -9.47 -12.18 7.42
CA ASP A 153 -8.95 -13.07 6.39
C ASP A 153 -8.47 -12.22 5.19
N SER A 154 -7.20 -11.83 5.22
CA SER A 154 -6.61 -10.96 4.20
C SER A 154 -6.62 -11.61 2.83
N VAL A 155 -6.46 -12.93 2.76
CA VAL A 155 -6.44 -13.69 1.51
C VAL A 155 -7.83 -13.71 0.90
N GLU A 156 -8.87 -13.99 1.68
CA GLU A 156 -10.24 -13.98 1.19
C GLU A 156 -10.70 -12.56 0.82
N THR A 157 -10.36 -11.56 1.65
CA THR A 157 -10.66 -10.15 1.38
C THR A 157 -9.98 -9.67 0.09
N ALA A 158 -8.70 -9.98 -0.11
CA ALA A 158 -7.94 -9.64 -1.30
C ALA A 158 -8.55 -10.25 -2.59
N LYS A 159 -9.09 -11.47 -2.54
CA LYS A 159 -9.77 -12.11 -3.69
C LYS A 159 -11.00 -11.34 -4.16
N HIS A 160 -11.74 -10.73 -3.22
CA HIS A 160 -12.87 -9.85 -3.56
C HIS A 160 -12.43 -8.62 -4.36
N PHE A 161 -11.17 -8.21 -4.24
CA PHE A 161 -10.57 -7.13 -5.00
C PHE A 161 -9.76 -7.58 -6.22
N GLY A 162 -9.69 -8.89 -6.52
CA GLY A 162 -8.91 -9.41 -7.65
C GLY A 162 -7.39 -9.41 -7.41
N ILE A 163 -6.98 -9.35 -6.14
CA ILE A 163 -5.60 -9.52 -5.69
C ILE A 163 -5.42 -11.02 -5.37
N ASN A 164 -4.33 -11.60 -5.88
CA ASN A 164 -4.05 -13.03 -5.73
C ASN A 164 -3.49 -13.32 -4.33
N SER A 165 -3.60 -14.58 -3.89
CA SER A 165 -3.12 -14.99 -2.57
C SER A 165 -1.62 -14.79 -2.37
N ASP A 166 -0.81 -14.92 -3.43
CA ASP A 166 0.64 -14.66 -3.42
C ASP A 166 1.00 -13.16 -3.36
N ARG A 167 -0.03 -12.30 -3.23
CA ARG A 167 0.06 -10.85 -3.09
C ARG A 167 -0.74 -10.35 -1.89
N SER A 168 -1.14 -11.26 -1.00
CA SER A 168 -1.87 -10.95 0.23
C SER A 168 -1.28 -11.69 1.41
N VAL A 169 -1.25 -11.06 2.58
CA VAL A 169 -0.69 -11.68 3.79
C VAL A 169 -1.44 -11.23 5.04
N ASN A 170 -1.56 -12.14 6.02
CA ASN A 170 -2.02 -11.82 7.36
C ASN A 170 -0.83 -11.47 8.26
N TYR A 171 -0.98 -10.44 9.10
CA TYR A 171 0.00 -10.12 10.13
C TYR A 171 -0.68 -9.95 11.49
N HIS A 172 0.12 -10.00 12.56
CA HIS A 172 -0.35 -9.65 13.90
C HIS A 172 -0.30 -8.14 14.06
N ALA A 173 -1.46 -7.54 14.40
CA ALA A 173 -1.64 -6.13 14.70
C ALA A 173 -0.98 -5.75 16.05
N ASP A 174 0.35 -5.85 16.11
CA ASP A 174 1.19 -5.39 17.20
C ASP A 174 2.49 -4.79 16.66
N GLY A 175 3.29 -4.19 17.54
CA GLY A 175 4.53 -3.51 17.12
C GLY A 175 5.55 -4.43 16.45
N GLN A 176 5.63 -5.70 16.88
CA GLN A 176 6.51 -6.68 16.24
C GLN A 176 6.03 -7.00 14.82
N GLY A 177 4.76 -7.32 14.65
CA GLY A 177 4.18 -7.68 13.35
C GLY A 177 4.23 -6.51 12.38
N THR A 178 3.90 -5.31 12.86
CA THR A 178 4.03 -4.07 12.09
C THR A 178 5.46 -3.83 11.62
N ALA A 179 6.45 -4.04 12.50
CA ALA A 179 7.86 -3.90 12.12
C ALA A 179 8.29 -4.92 11.04
N VAL A 180 7.85 -6.18 11.16
CA VAL A 180 8.12 -7.24 10.18
C VAL A 180 7.49 -6.89 8.82
N VAL A 181 6.24 -6.42 8.82
CA VAL A 181 5.54 -5.95 7.61
C VAL A 181 6.34 -4.87 6.89
N PHE A 182 6.71 -3.79 7.59
CA PHE A 182 7.43 -2.68 6.95
C PHE A 182 8.83 -3.08 6.47
N ASP A 183 9.52 -4.01 7.13
CA ASP A 183 10.81 -4.52 6.64
C ASP A 183 10.64 -5.37 5.37
N ALA A 184 9.68 -6.29 5.35
CA ALA A 184 9.36 -7.12 4.20
C ALA A 184 8.92 -6.28 2.99
N VAL A 185 8.03 -5.30 3.19
CA VAL A 185 7.63 -4.35 2.15
C VAL A 185 8.83 -3.54 1.67
N SER A 186 9.71 -3.06 2.57
CA SER A 186 10.91 -2.31 2.16
C SER A 186 11.86 -3.14 1.29
N LYS A 187 12.11 -4.41 1.64
CA LYS A 187 12.89 -5.35 0.81
C LYS A 187 12.24 -5.56 -0.57
N THR A 188 10.92 -5.72 -0.57
CA THR A 188 10.12 -5.90 -1.79
C THR A 188 10.21 -4.70 -2.72
N VAL A 189 10.02 -3.49 -2.19
CA VAL A 189 10.16 -2.23 -2.93
C VAL A 189 11.59 -2.06 -3.46
N CYS A 190 12.63 -2.43 -2.70
CA CYS A 190 14.02 -2.37 -3.18
C CYS A 190 14.24 -3.26 -4.41
N ASN A 191 13.63 -4.45 -4.44
CA ASN A 191 13.71 -5.35 -5.59
C ASN A 191 12.89 -4.82 -6.77
N PHE A 192 11.68 -4.34 -6.50
CA PHE A 192 10.76 -3.78 -7.49
C PHE A 192 11.39 -2.59 -8.22
N ARG A 193 12.03 -1.66 -7.49
CA ARG A 193 12.76 -0.51 -8.05
C ARG A 193 13.97 -0.89 -8.89
N LYS A 194 14.47 -2.13 -8.78
CA LYS A 194 15.53 -2.68 -9.64
C LYS A 194 14.95 -3.39 -10.87
N SER A 195 13.68 -3.13 -11.20
CA SER A 195 12.94 -3.79 -12.28
C SER A 195 12.91 -5.32 -12.14
N ARG A 196 12.99 -5.84 -10.90
CA ARG A 196 12.84 -7.27 -10.65
C ARG A 196 11.36 -7.58 -10.40
N PRO A 197 10.82 -8.67 -10.97
CA PRO A 197 9.48 -9.12 -10.64
C PRO A 197 9.30 -9.28 -9.13
N LEU A 198 8.10 -9.00 -8.64
CA LEU A 198 7.74 -9.34 -7.26
C LEU A 198 7.80 -10.85 -7.08
N SER A 199 8.64 -11.28 -6.13
CA SER A 199 8.73 -12.69 -5.73
C SER A 199 7.42 -13.11 -5.06
N SER A 200 6.98 -14.34 -5.29
CA SER A 200 5.90 -14.93 -4.47
C SER A 200 6.30 -15.08 -3.01
N SER A 201 7.61 -15.09 -2.72
CA SER A 201 8.18 -15.23 -1.38
C SER A 201 8.34 -13.90 -0.63
N TRP A 202 7.66 -12.83 -1.06
CA TRP A 202 7.82 -11.50 -0.47
C TRP A 202 7.28 -11.44 0.97
N SER A 203 6.30 -12.29 1.28
CA SER A 203 5.60 -12.35 2.56
C SER A 203 6.16 -13.41 3.52
N ASP A 204 7.13 -14.24 3.12
CA ASP A 204 7.63 -15.38 3.91
C ASP A 204 8.01 -15.01 5.36
N GLU A 205 8.62 -13.85 5.56
CA GLU A 205 8.99 -13.36 6.90
C GLU A 205 7.77 -12.99 7.74
N ILE A 206 6.73 -12.43 7.12
CA ILE A 206 5.46 -12.07 7.76
C ILE A 206 4.68 -13.34 8.09
N ASP A 207 4.54 -14.26 7.14
CA ASP A 207 3.86 -15.54 7.35
C ASP A 207 4.52 -16.34 8.48
N LYS A 208 5.85 -16.40 8.49
CA LYS A 208 6.61 -17.06 9.56
C LYS A 208 6.38 -16.41 10.92
N ASP A 209 6.40 -15.08 10.98
CA ASP A 209 6.11 -14.35 12.22
C ASP A 209 4.68 -14.63 12.69
N TYR A 210 3.70 -14.56 11.78
CA TYR A 210 2.28 -14.82 12.05
C TYR A 210 2.03 -16.23 12.57
N GLU A 211 2.59 -17.27 11.94
CA GLU A 211 2.42 -18.67 12.34
C GLU A 211 3.17 -19.00 13.65
N SER A 212 4.28 -18.31 13.92
CA SER A 212 5.09 -18.56 15.13
C SER A 212 4.50 -17.97 16.40
N ARG A 213 3.57 -17.02 16.28
CA ARG A 213 2.96 -16.27 17.39
C ARG A 213 1.47 -16.61 17.45
N LYS A 214 1.00 -17.02 18.63
CA LYS A 214 -0.41 -17.38 18.86
C LYS A 214 -1.20 -16.23 19.42
#